data_AF-A0A2W6CDI8-F1
#
_entry.id   AF-A0A2W6CDI8-F1
#
_cell.length_a   1.000
_cell.length_b   1.000
_cell.length_c   1.000
_cell.angle_alpha   90.00
_cell.angle_beta   90.00
_cell.angle_gamma   90.00
#
_symmetry.space_group_name_H-M   'P 1'
#
loop_
_entity.id
_entity.type
_entity.pdbx_description
1 polymer ?
#
loop_
_entity_poly.entity_id
_entity_poly.type
_entity_poly.pdbx_seq_one_letter_code
_entity_poly.pdbx_strand_id
1 'polypeptide(L)'
;MCSPAGTSTRPTCTTDPGPWCTCPTPCAGAGSKTSTSSPCDEAVHAGAVMPRMGLTPDKVVAAAATLADRVGIHGLSLSPLAAELGVRVPSLYKHIGGLDDLRRRLAARGAVGLAAAVDTAAGSRHGRDALLAIGAAYRGYASANRGCYQAMACQPAAYERCAGAVDALLCRAALEHGIPASGAQRAAQAVRSALHGFVALEAVGGLGSAANDASFDVLMTLLERGLVPEPQPGTRELRLAALGLPER
;
A
#
# COMPACT_ATOMS: atom_id res chain seq x y z
N MET A 1 -72.58 21.56 13.07
CA MET A 1 -71.85 22.74 12.55
C MET A 1 -70.84 23.18 13.60
N CYS A 2 -69.55 22.88 13.39
CA CYS A 2 -68.38 23.61 13.92
C CYS A 2 -67.09 22.93 13.43
N SER A 3 -66.29 23.72 12.70
CA SER A 3 -64.86 23.69 12.34
C SER A 3 -64.12 22.42 11.85
N PRO A 4 -63.32 22.55 10.76
CA PRO A 4 -62.30 21.58 10.37
C PRO A 4 -60.93 21.90 10.98
N ALA A 5 -60.17 20.86 11.32
CA ALA A 5 -58.77 20.94 11.74
C ALA A 5 -57.87 20.18 10.74
N GLY A 6 -56.68 20.71 10.49
CA GLY A 6 -55.53 19.91 10.03
C GLY A 6 -55.02 20.23 8.62
N THR A 7 -54.33 21.35 8.48
CA THR A 7 -53.34 21.58 7.41
C THR A 7 -52.11 20.70 7.69
N SER A 8 -51.96 19.61 6.91
CA SER A 8 -50.73 18.81 6.86
C SER A 8 -49.88 19.26 5.69
N THR A 9 -48.68 19.72 6.01
CA THR A 9 -47.63 20.23 5.12
C THR A 9 -47.08 19.12 4.22
N ARG A 10 -47.10 19.37 2.90
CA ARG A 10 -46.37 18.58 1.90
C ARG A 10 -44.87 18.81 2.05
N PRO A 11 -44.02 17.77 2.03
CA PRO A 11 -42.64 17.95 1.61
C PRO A 11 -42.58 18.01 0.07
N THR A 12 -41.99 19.09 -0.44
CA THR A 12 -41.65 19.26 -1.86
C THR A 12 -40.55 18.27 -2.25
N CYS A 13 -40.87 17.37 -3.18
CA CYS A 13 -39.92 16.48 -3.83
C CYS A 13 -39.27 17.25 -4.99
N THR A 14 -38.10 17.82 -4.77
CA THR A 14 -37.19 18.23 -5.85
C THR A 14 -36.32 17.03 -6.20
N THR A 15 -36.71 16.30 -7.24
CA THR A 15 -35.91 15.25 -7.85
C THR A 15 -35.15 15.81 -9.05
N ASP A 16 -33.85 16.01 -8.86
CA ASP A 16 -32.85 16.16 -9.89
C ASP A 16 -31.95 14.90 -9.81
N PRO A 17 -32.11 13.90 -10.69
CA PRO A 17 -31.35 12.66 -10.59
C PRO A 17 -29.99 12.78 -11.29
N GLY A 18 -28.93 12.77 -10.48
CA GLY A 18 -27.55 12.61 -10.93
C GLY A 18 -27.26 11.24 -11.57
N PRO A 19 -26.09 11.07 -12.22
CA PRO A 19 -25.92 10.15 -13.34
C PRO A 19 -25.81 8.64 -13.01
N TRP A 20 -26.10 8.18 -11.79
CA TRP A 20 -25.75 6.81 -11.34
C TRP A 20 -26.96 5.92 -11.01
N CYS A 21 -28.10 6.17 -11.65
CA CYS A 21 -29.28 5.30 -11.56
C CYS A 21 -29.70 4.77 -12.93
N THR A 22 -29.28 3.55 -13.25
CA THR A 22 -30.00 2.70 -14.22
C THR A 22 -30.11 1.28 -13.67
N CYS A 23 -31.26 0.97 -13.07
CA CYS A 23 -31.90 -0.32 -13.29
C CYS A 23 -32.46 -0.33 -14.73
N PRO A 24 -32.45 -1.47 -15.40
CA PRO A 24 -33.77 -2.04 -15.69
C PRO A 24 -33.81 -3.57 -15.62
N THR A 25 -34.81 -4.07 -14.90
CA THR A 25 -35.48 -5.36 -15.21
C THR A 25 -36.50 -5.11 -16.32
N PRO A 26 -36.69 -6.05 -17.26
CA PRO A 26 -37.97 -6.15 -17.98
C PRO A 26 -38.74 -7.42 -17.58
N CYS A 27 -40.02 -7.26 -17.26
CA CYS A 27 -40.99 -8.34 -17.15
C CYS A 27 -41.59 -8.71 -18.51
N ALA A 28 -41.60 -10.02 -18.78
CA ALA A 28 -42.60 -10.85 -19.47
C ALA A 28 -43.16 -10.50 -20.86
N GLY A 29 -43.09 -11.49 -21.77
CA GLY A 29 -43.94 -11.61 -22.96
C GLY A 29 -43.76 -12.97 -23.65
N ALA A 30 -44.82 -13.79 -23.68
CA ALA A 30 -44.88 -15.14 -24.25
C ALA A 30 -44.98 -15.14 -25.78
N GLY A 31 -44.50 -16.22 -26.42
CA GLY A 31 -44.74 -16.52 -27.84
C GLY A 31 -44.02 -17.78 -28.28
N SER A 32 -44.77 -18.88 -28.43
CA SER A 32 -44.32 -20.16 -28.96
C SER A 32 -44.09 -20.11 -30.48
N LYS A 33 -43.15 -20.94 -30.97
CA LYS A 33 -43.26 -21.73 -32.21
C LYS A 33 -42.15 -22.78 -32.29
N THR A 34 -42.57 -23.96 -32.72
CA THR A 34 -41.91 -25.26 -32.80
C THR A 34 -41.14 -25.50 -34.11
N SER A 35 -40.26 -26.50 -34.07
CA SER A 35 -39.68 -27.28 -35.18
C SER A 35 -38.56 -26.59 -35.99
N THR A 36 -37.50 -27.23 -36.48
CA THR A 36 -37.10 -28.64 -36.58
C THR A 36 -35.58 -28.67 -36.83
N SER A 37 -34.92 -29.74 -36.42
CA SER A 37 -33.50 -30.05 -36.63
C SER A 37 -33.12 -30.32 -38.10
N SER A 38 -31.90 -29.94 -38.52
CA SER A 38 -31.00 -30.87 -39.22
C SER A 38 -29.54 -30.41 -39.25
N PRO A 39 -28.59 -31.36 -39.31
CA PRO A 39 -27.17 -31.18 -39.05
C PRO A 39 -26.38 -31.04 -40.35
N CYS A 40 -25.36 -30.17 -40.35
CA CYS A 40 -24.13 -30.21 -41.16
C CYS A 40 -23.54 -28.78 -41.10
N ASP A 41 -22.55 -28.58 -40.23
CA ASP A 41 -21.42 -27.65 -40.45
C ASP A 41 -20.43 -27.84 -39.30
N GLU A 42 -19.76 -28.99 -39.34
CA GLU A 42 -18.49 -29.22 -38.67
C GLU A 42 -17.38 -28.51 -39.44
N ALA A 43 -16.91 -27.37 -38.93
CA ALA A 43 -15.59 -26.84 -39.26
C ALA A 43 -14.89 -26.42 -37.97
N VAL A 44 -14.16 -27.40 -37.45
CA VAL A 44 -13.40 -27.41 -36.20
C VAL A 44 -12.38 -26.26 -36.19
N HIS A 45 -12.64 -25.19 -35.42
CA HIS A 45 -11.57 -24.30 -34.97
C HIS A 45 -10.82 -25.00 -33.84
N ALA A 46 -9.75 -25.70 -34.20
CA ALA A 46 -8.76 -26.22 -33.27
C ALA A 46 -8.09 -25.06 -32.54
N GLY A 47 -8.75 -24.58 -31.48
CA GLY A 47 -8.12 -23.73 -30.48
C GLY A 47 -7.03 -24.55 -29.80
N ALA A 48 -5.77 -24.23 -30.10
CA ALA A 48 -4.64 -24.70 -29.34
C ALA A 48 -4.82 -24.29 -27.88
N VAL A 49 -5.30 -25.23 -27.04
CA VAL A 49 -5.33 -25.07 -25.59
C VAL A 49 -3.88 -25.14 -25.14
N MET A 50 -3.25 -23.97 -25.04
CA MET A 50 -2.02 -23.82 -24.29
C MET A 50 -2.26 -24.38 -22.88
N PRO A 51 -1.38 -25.23 -22.33
CA PRO A 51 -1.56 -25.77 -21.00
C PRO A 51 -1.60 -24.59 -20.04
N ARG A 52 -2.78 -24.30 -19.47
CA ARG A 52 -3.01 -23.18 -18.56
C ARG A 52 -2.02 -23.33 -17.41
N MET A 53 -0.93 -22.57 -17.48
CA MET A 53 0.09 -22.52 -16.45
C MET A 53 -0.63 -22.22 -15.13
N GLY A 54 -0.77 -23.24 -14.27
CA GLY A 54 -1.72 -23.23 -13.16
C GLY A 54 -1.65 -21.96 -12.33
N LEU A 55 -2.81 -21.45 -11.93
CA LEU A 55 -2.91 -20.35 -10.99
C LEU A 55 -2.30 -20.81 -9.65
N THR A 56 -1.40 -20.02 -9.09
CA THR A 56 -0.78 -20.29 -7.79
C THR A 56 -0.96 -19.07 -6.89
N PRO A 57 -0.91 -19.24 -5.55
CA PRO A 57 -0.95 -18.10 -4.62
C PRO A 57 0.10 -17.04 -4.95
N ASP A 58 1.33 -17.46 -5.27
CA ASP A 58 2.42 -16.52 -5.58
C ASP A 58 2.17 -15.71 -6.84
N LYS A 59 1.59 -16.32 -7.88
CA LYS A 59 1.19 -15.60 -9.11
C LYS A 59 0.09 -14.59 -8.83
N VAL A 60 -0.89 -14.95 -8.00
CA VAL A 60 -1.96 -14.02 -7.60
C VAL A 60 -1.38 -12.83 -6.85
N VAL A 61 -0.47 -13.07 -5.89
CA VAL A 61 0.17 -12.00 -5.11
C VAL A 61 1.08 -11.13 -6.00
N ALA A 62 1.83 -11.72 -6.94
CA ALA A 62 2.69 -10.98 -7.86
C ALA A 62 1.89 -10.08 -8.82
N ALA A 63 0.80 -10.61 -9.39
CA ALA A 63 -0.11 -9.81 -10.22
C ALA A 63 -0.79 -8.71 -9.39
N ALA A 64 -1.19 -9.01 -8.15
CA ALA A 64 -1.77 -8.02 -7.26
C ALA A 64 -0.79 -6.91 -6.88
N ALA A 65 0.51 -7.21 -6.70
CA ALA A 65 1.54 -6.21 -6.46
C ALA A 65 1.66 -5.25 -7.66
N THR A 66 1.75 -5.83 -8.86
CA THR A 66 1.83 -5.07 -10.12
C THR A 66 0.59 -4.19 -10.34
N LEU A 67 -0.60 -4.72 -10.06
CA LEU A 67 -1.85 -3.96 -10.12
C LEU A 67 -1.85 -2.83 -9.08
N ALA A 68 -1.47 -3.12 -7.83
CA ALA A 68 -1.42 -2.15 -6.74
C ALA A 68 -0.39 -1.04 -6.98
N ASP A 69 0.71 -1.29 -7.69
CA ASP A 69 1.66 -0.25 -8.10
C ASP A 69 1.02 0.78 -9.04
N ARG A 70 0.05 0.36 -9.87
CA ARG A 70 -0.67 1.24 -10.80
C ARG A 70 -1.86 1.95 -10.16
N VAL A 71 -2.67 1.23 -9.39
CA VAL A 71 -3.97 1.75 -8.88
C VAL A 71 -3.94 2.14 -7.40
N GLY A 72 -2.80 1.93 -6.73
CA GLY A 72 -2.66 2.09 -5.29
C GLY A 72 -3.32 0.95 -4.49
N ILE A 73 -2.91 0.77 -3.24
CA ILE A 73 -3.42 -0.33 -2.41
C ILE A 73 -4.93 -0.24 -2.10
N HIS A 74 -5.47 0.98 -2.05
CA HIS A 74 -6.89 1.23 -1.82
C HIS A 74 -7.75 0.97 -3.06
N GLY A 75 -7.19 1.16 -4.27
CA GLY A 75 -7.85 0.83 -5.54
C GLY A 75 -7.81 -0.67 -5.89
N LEU A 76 -7.03 -1.46 -5.17
CA LEU A 76 -6.91 -2.90 -5.40
C LEU A 76 -8.25 -3.62 -5.13
N SER A 77 -8.74 -4.35 -6.12
CA SER A 77 -9.94 -5.18 -6.03
C SER A 77 -9.79 -6.50 -6.81
N LEU A 78 -10.63 -7.48 -6.48
CA LEU A 78 -10.50 -8.84 -7.04
C LEU A 78 -10.94 -8.95 -8.50
N SER A 79 -11.86 -8.10 -8.97
CA SER A 79 -12.36 -8.16 -10.35
C SER A 79 -11.29 -7.73 -11.38
N PRO A 80 -10.62 -6.56 -11.23
CA PRO A 80 -9.50 -6.20 -12.11
C PRO A 80 -8.34 -7.19 -12.01
N LEU A 81 -8.05 -7.71 -10.82
CA LEU A 81 -7.02 -8.73 -10.63
C LEU A 81 -7.34 -10.03 -11.39
N ALA A 82 -8.58 -10.50 -11.32
CA ALA A 82 -9.01 -11.70 -12.06
C ALA A 82 -8.91 -11.49 -13.57
N ALA A 83 -9.28 -10.30 -14.06
CA ALA A 83 -9.16 -9.92 -15.45
C ALA A 83 -7.69 -9.91 -15.91
N GLU A 84 -6.77 -9.32 -15.12
CA GLU A 84 -5.33 -9.29 -15.40
C GLU A 84 -4.71 -10.70 -15.43
N LEU A 85 -5.24 -11.63 -14.64
CA LEU A 85 -4.82 -13.03 -14.62
C LEU A 85 -5.54 -13.91 -15.66
N GLY A 86 -6.50 -13.37 -16.42
CA GLY A 86 -7.29 -14.13 -17.40
C GLY A 86 -8.17 -15.21 -16.78
N VAL A 87 -8.61 -15.02 -15.53
CA VAL A 87 -9.45 -15.98 -14.78
C VAL A 87 -10.74 -15.34 -14.30
N ARG A 88 -11.69 -16.15 -13.82
CA ARG A 88 -12.89 -15.64 -13.15
C ARG A 88 -12.60 -15.38 -11.68
N VAL A 89 -13.25 -14.39 -11.07
CA VAL A 89 -13.09 -14.05 -9.64
C VAL A 89 -13.25 -15.26 -8.71
N PRO A 90 -14.22 -16.18 -8.89
CA PRO A 90 -14.33 -17.39 -8.06
C PRO A 90 -13.07 -18.28 -8.05
N SER A 91 -12.26 -18.25 -9.12
CA SER A 91 -11.01 -19.01 -9.19
C SER A 91 -9.94 -18.47 -8.24
N LEU A 92 -9.97 -17.18 -7.90
CA LEU A 92 -9.00 -16.57 -6.98
C LEU A 92 -9.15 -17.08 -5.55
N TYR A 93 -10.38 -17.35 -5.09
CA TYR A 93 -10.64 -17.78 -3.70
C TYR A 93 -10.01 -19.13 -3.35
N LYS A 94 -9.61 -19.94 -4.34
CA LYS A 94 -8.83 -21.16 -4.11
C LYS A 94 -7.40 -20.88 -3.64
N HIS A 95 -6.91 -19.65 -3.84
CA HIS A 95 -5.52 -19.26 -3.60
C HIS A 95 -5.38 -18.15 -2.55
N ILE A 96 -6.44 -17.39 -2.29
CA ILE A 96 -6.47 -16.29 -1.32
C ILE A 96 -7.75 -16.32 -0.49
N GLY A 97 -7.65 -15.92 0.77
CA GLY A 97 -8.80 -15.77 1.68
C GLY A 97 -9.65 -14.51 1.43
N GLY A 98 -9.56 -13.90 0.25
CA GLY A 98 -10.20 -12.62 -0.08
C GLY A 98 -9.23 -11.43 -0.10
N LEU A 99 -9.78 -10.22 -0.21
CA LEU A 99 -9.01 -8.99 -0.43
C LEU A 99 -8.11 -8.64 0.77
N ASP A 100 -8.59 -8.86 1.99
CA ASP A 100 -7.83 -8.59 3.20
C ASP A 100 -6.65 -9.56 3.38
N ASP A 101 -6.85 -10.85 3.05
CA ASP A 101 -5.76 -11.82 2.97
C ASP A 101 -4.71 -11.43 1.92
N LEU A 102 -5.16 -10.98 0.75
CA LEU A 102 -4.28 -10.49 -0.30
C LEU A 102 -3.46 -9.28 0.16
N ARG A 103 -4.07 -8.31 0.85
CA ARG A 103 -3.38 -7.15 1.42
C ARG A 103 -2.31 -7.55 2.45
N ARG A 104 -2.61 -8.51 3.33
CA ARG A 104 -1.60 -9.07 4.26
C ARG A 104 -0.44 -9.73 3.54
N ARG A 105 -0.71 -10.52 2.50
CA ARG A 105 0.35 -11.16 1.69
C ARG A 105 1.21 -10.13 0.96
N LEU A 106 0.60 -9.05 0.45
CA LEU A 106 1.33 -7.92 -0.14
C LEU A 106 2.19 -7.20 0.89
N ALA A 107 1.69 -6.99 2.11
CA ALA A 107 2.46 -6.41 3.21
C ALA A 107 3.67 -7.28 3.58
N ALA A 108 3.48 -8.61 3.69
CA ALA A 108 4.57 -9.55 3.97
C ALA A 108 5.61 -9.56 2.85
N ARG A 109 5.17 -9.61 1.57
CA ARG A 109 6.05 -9.47 0.41
C ARG A 109 6.82 -8.15 0.43
N GLY A 110 6.12 -7.07 0.77
CA GLY A 110 6.69 -5.73 0.95
C GLY A 110 7.82 -5.72 1.97
N ALA A 111 7.57 -6.27 3.15
CA ALA A 111 8.55 -6.33 4.24
C ALA A 111 9.79 -7.17 3.87
N VAL A 112 9.59 -8.35 3.26
CA VAL A 112 10.69 -9.22 2.80
C VAL A 112 11.52 -8.52 1.72
N GLY A 113 10.87 -7.92 0.73
CA GLY A 113 11.58 -7.21 -0.34
C GLY A 113 12.34 -5.98 0.17
N LEU A 114 11.75 -5.22 1.09
CA LEU A 114 12.43 -4.08 1.72
C LEU A 114 13.65 -4.55 2.50
N ALA A 115 13.50 -5.59 3.34
CA ALA A 115 14.59 -6.19 4.09
C ALA A 115 15.75 -6.63 3.17
N ALA A 116 15.43 -7.35 2.08
CA ALA A 116 16.44 -7.78 1.13
C ALA A 116 17.15 -6.60 0.44
N ALA A 117 16.40 -5.55 0.07
CA ALA A 117 16.98 -4.35 -0.54
C ALA A 117 17.94 -3.62 0.43
N VAL A 118 17.52 -3.42 1.68
CA VAL A 118 18.37 -2.74 2.67
C VAL A 118 19.55 -3.61 3.12
N ASP A 119 19.40 -4.93 3.19
CA ASP A 119 20.51 -5.85 3.53
C ASP A 119 21.58 -5.85 2.44
N THR A 120 21.16 -5.99 1.17
CA THR A 120 22.04 -5.90 0.00
C THR A 120 22.75 -4.55 -0.02
N ALA A 121 22.03 -3.47 0.29
CA ALA A 121 22.60 -2.13 0.34
C ALA A 121 23.46 -1.87 1.59
N ALA A 122 23.27 -2.58 2.70
CA ALA A 122 24.22 -2.52 3.80
C ALA A 122 25.53 -3.22 3.39
N GLY A 123 25.44 -4.44 2.86
CA GLY A 123 26.62 -5.22 2.46
C GLY A 123 27.64 -5.32 3.60
N SER A 124 28.89 -4.95 3.32
CA SER A 124 29.98 -4.84 4.31
C SER A 124 30.24 -3.40 4.79
N ARG A 125 29.32 -2.47 4.54
CA ARG A 125 29.44 -1.08 5.06
C ARG A 125 29.11 -1.06 6.55
N HIS A 126 29.63 -0.06 7.24
CA HIS A 126 29.44 0.12 8.68
C HIS A 126 29.09 1.57 9.04
N GLY A 127 28.49 1.76 10.21
CA GLY A 127 28.18 3.07 10.79
C GLY A 127 27.47 4.01 9.80
N ARG A 128 28.07 5.19 9.56
CA ARG A 128 27.56 6.22 8.65
C ARG A 128 27.28 5.70 7.23
N ASP A 129 28.24 5.00 6.62
CA ASP A 129 28.10 4.57 5.22
C ASP A 129 27.01 3.51 5.07
N ALA A 130 26.84 2.64 6.09
CA ALA A 130 25.71 1.70 6.14
C ALA A 130 24.38 2.44 6.25
N LEU A 131 24.27 3.43 7.13
CA LEU A 131 23.05 4.23 7.31
C LEU A 131 22.63 4.93 6.02
N LEU A 132 23.57 5.58 5.32
CA LEU A 132 23.30 6.26 4.06
C LEU A 132 22.84 5.29 2.98
N ALA A 133 23.51 4.14 2.84
CA ALA A 133 23.15 3.14 1.86
C ALA A 133 21.78 2.48 2.16
N ILE A 134 21.50 2.18 3.43
CA ILE A 134 20.19 1.69 3.87
C ILE A 134 19.09 2.70 3.54
N GLY A 135 19.31 3.99 3.83
CA GLY A 135 18.34 5.04 3.52
C GLY A 135 18.02 5.11 2.02
N ALA A 136 19.05 5.15 1.17
CA ALA A 136 18.87 5.20 -0.28
C ALA A 136 18.10 3.97 -0.80
N ALA A 137 18.44 2.77 -0.33
CA ALA A 137 17.76 1.54 -0.70
C ALA A 137 16.31 1.49 -0.19
N TYR A 138 16.06 2.01 1.01
CA TYR A 138 14.71 2.12 1.57
C TYR A 138 13.82 3.00 0.68
N ARG A 139 14.31 4.20 0.32
CA ARG A 139 13.60 5.13 -0.57
C ARG A 139 13.39 4.53 -1.96
N GLY A 140 14.43 3.95 -2.55
CA GLY A 140 14.36 3.29 -3.86
C GLY A 140 13.37 2.12 -3.89
N TYR A 141 13.33 1.31 -2.84
CA TYR A 141 12.37 0.21 -2.75
C TYR A 141 10.94 0.72 -2.65
N ALA A 142 10.68 1.71 -1.78
CA ALA A 142 9.36 2.28 -1.57
C ALA A 142 8.79 2.92 -2.85
N SER A 143 9.64 3.58 -3.65
CA SER A 143 9.22 4.21 -4.90
C SER A 143 8.99 3.20 -6.04
N ALA A 144 9.79 2.14 -6.10
CA ALA A 144 9.70 1.10 -7.12
C ALA A 144 8.58 0.06 -6.86
N ASN A 145 8.16 -0.11 -5.60
CA ASN A 145 7.20 -1.13 -5.17
C ASN A 145 6.05 -0.51 -4.35
N ARG A 146 5.45 0.57 -4.89
CA ARG A 146 4.48 1.41 -4.17
C ARG A 146 3.32 0.62 -3.58
N GLY A 147 2.75 -0.34 -4.31
CA GLY A 147 1.62 -1.14 -3.88
C GLY A 147 1.95 -2.04 -2.69
N CYS A 148 3.09 -2.73 -2.75
CA CYS A 148 3.58 -3.56 -1.64
C CYS A 148 3.98 -2.69 -0.43
N TYR A 149 4.65 -1.55 -0.67
CA TYR A 149 5.07 -0.65 0.39
C TYR A 149 3.88 -0.01 1.12
N GLN A 150 2.87 0.46 0.39
CA GLN A 150 1.63 0.96 0.97
C GLN A 150 0.87 -0.13 1.74
N ALA A 151 0.87 -1.37 1.25
CA ALA A 151 0.25 -2.50 1.96
C ALA A 151 0.87 -2.71 3.35
N MET A 152 2.19 -2.52 3.50
CA MET A 152 2.87 -2.60 4.80
C MET A 152 2.33 -1.53 5.77
N ALA A 153 2.17 -0.29 5.31
CA ALA A 153 1.65 0.81 6.12
C ALA A 153 0.18 0.58 6.52
N CYS A 154 -0.64 -0.01 5.65
CA CYS A 154 -2.05 -0.32 5.94
C CYS A 154 -2.25 -1.59 6.79
N GLN A 155 -1.21 -2.40 7.01
CA GLN A 155 -1.29 -3.68 7.71
C GLN A 155 -0.20 -3.78 8.79
N PRO A 156 -0.22 -2.91 9.83
CA PRO A 156 0.86 -2.80 10.81
C PRO A 156 1.17 -4.11 11.52
N ALA A 157 0.16 -4.90 11.91
CA ALA A 157 0.40 -6.20 12.54
C ALA A 157 1.06 -7.23 11.60
N ALA A 158 0.79 -7.17 10.29
CA ALA A 158 1.46 -8.02 9.31
C ALA A 158 2.88 -7.54 9.04
N TYR A 159 3.08 -6.22 9.01
CA TYR A 159 4.38 -5.61 8.92
C TYR A 159 5.25 -5.98 10.12
N GLU A 160 4.81 -5.79 11.36
CA GLU A 160 5.58 -6.10 12.58
C GLU A 160 6.12 -7.54 12.60
N ARG A 161 5.32 -8.52 12.16
CA ARG A 161 5.75 -9.92 12.07
C ARG A 161 6.89 -10.16 11.06
N CYS A 162 7.05 -9.28 10.08
CA CYS A 162 8.03 -9.40 9.00
C CYS A 162 9.10 -8.30 9.01
N ALA A 163 8.89 -7.21 9.75
CA ALA A 163 9.73 -6.02 9.81
C ALA A 163 11.01 -6.22 10.61
N GLY A 164 11.07 -7.30 11.41
CA GLY A 164 12.19 -7.59 12.30
C GLY A 164 13.56 -7.58 11.59
N ALA A 165 13.62 -7.93 10.31
CA ALA A 165 14.87 -7.88 9.54
C ALA A 165 15.35 -6.44 9.26
N VAL A 166 14.44 -5.53 8.87
CA VAL A 166 14.78 -4.12 8.63
C VAL A 166 15.18 -3.45 9.94
N ASP A 167 14.41 -3.68 11.01
CA ASP A 167 14.70 -3.12 12.32
C ASP A 167 16.02 -3.66 12.89
N ALA A 168 16.34 -4.95 12.71
CA ALA A 168 17.61 -5.53 13.14
C ALA A 168 18.82 -4.90 12.41
N LEU A 169 18.70 -4.66 11.10
CA LEU A 169 19.76 -4.01 10.31
C LEU A 169 19.98 -2.55 10.75
N LEU A 170 18.90 -1.82 11.01
CA LEU A 170 18.97 -0.45 11.55
C LEU A 170 19.54 -0.43 12.97
N CYS A 171 19.18 -1.39 13.82
CA CYS A 171 19.78 -1.55 15.15
C CYS A 171 21.28 -1.80 15.06
N ARG A 172 21.73 -2.68 14.16
CA ARG A 172 23.16 -2.93 13.91
C ARG A 172 23.87 -1.65 13.47
N ALA A 173 23.31 -0.94 12.49
CA ALA A 173 23.87 0.33 12.02
C ALA A 173 23.96 1.37 13.16
N ALA A 174 22.95 1.45 14.03
CA ALA A 174 22.95 2.33 15.18
C ALA A 174 24.05 1.97 16.21
N LEU A 175 24.20 0.68 16.53
CA LEU A 175 25.26 0.19 17.43
C LEU A 175 26.65 0.51 16.90
N GLU A 176 26.89 0.27 15.60
CA GLU A 176 28.16 0.57 14.94
C GLU A 176 28.45 2.08 14.85
N HIS A 177 27.40 2.90 14.84
CA HIS A 177 27.49 4.37 14.92
C HIS A 177 27.71 4.87 16.36
N GLY A 178 27.88 3.96 17.33
CA GLY A 178 28.20 4.28 18.72
C GLY A 178 26.99 4.48 19.63
N ILE A 179 25.77 4.19 19.16
CA ILE A 179 24.58 4.21 20.02
C ILE A 179 24.66 3.02 21.00
N PRO A 180 24.49 3.23 22.32
CA PRO A 180 24.43 2.15 23.30
C PRO A 180 23.31 1.16 22.99
N ALA A 181 23.48 -0.11 23.37
CA ALA A 181 22.48 -1.15 23.15
C ALA A 181 21.09 -0.83 23.74
N SER A 182 21.04 -0.10 24.86
CA SER A 182 19.81 0.39 25.48
C SER A 182 19.04 1.41 24.62
N GLY A 183 19.73 2.10 23.70
CA GLY A 183 19.19 3.12 22.80
C GLY A 183 19.02 2.64 21.34
N ALA A 184 19.68 1.57 20.93
CA ALA A 184 19.73 1.12 19.53
C ALA A 184 18.35 0.90 18.90
N GLN A 185 17.41 0.27 19.63
CA GLN A 185 16.05 0.06 19.14
C GLN A 185 15.28 1.38 18.94
N ARG A 186 15.41 2.33 19.87
CA ARG A 186 14.78 3.66 19.74
C ARG A 186 15.38 4.46 18.59
N ALA A 187 16.70 4.36 18.40
CA ALA A 187 17.39 4.96 17.26
C ALA A 187 16.93 4.35 15.93
N ALA A 188 16.87 3.03 15.82
CA ALA A 188 16.37 2.33 14.63
C ALA A 188 14.92 2.73 14.29
N GLN A 189 14.06 2.80 15.31
CA GLN A 189 12.68 3.25 15.15
C GLN A 189 12.59 4.71 14.69
N ALA A 190 13.43 5.60 15.21
CA ALA A 190 13.49 7.01 14.79
C ALA A 190 13.90 7.14 13.32
N VAL A 191 14.98 6.44 12.91
CA VAL A 191 15.45 6.41 11.52
C VAL A 191 14.36 5.87 10.60
N ARG A 192 13.75 4.73 10.95
CA ARG A 192 12.67 4.13 10.16
C ARG A 192 11.47 5.06 10.03
N SER A 193 11.08 5.74 11.11
CA SER A 193 9.95 6.67 11.10
C SER A 193 10.22 7.88 10.21
N ALA A 194 11.44 8.42 10.26
CA ALA A 194 11.86 9.53 9.41
C ALA A 194 11.89 9.14 7.93
N LEU A 195 12.46 7.97 7.60
CA LEU A 195 12.45 7.42 6.24
C LEU A 195 11.03 7.18 5.74
N HIS A 196 10.16 6.58 6.57
CA HIS A 196 8.75 6.35 6.23
C HIS A 196 8.01 7.67 5.95
N GLY A 197 8.17 8.67 6.81
CA GLY A 197 7.58 9.99 6.62
C GLY A 197 8.03 10.65 5.33
N PHE A 198 9.32 10.57 5.02
CA PHE A 198 9.86 11.11 3.77
C PHE A 198 9.23 10.44 2.54
N VAL A 199 9.26 9.11 2.46
CA VAL A 199 8.74 8.39 1.29
C VAL A 199 7.22 8.53 1.17
N ALA A 200 6.50 8.65 2.28
CA ALA A 200 5.06 8.90 2.29
C ALA A 200 4.72 10.28 1.72
N LEU A 201 5.46 11.33 2.11
CA LEU A 201 5.32 12.68 1.56
C LEU A 201 5.72 12.74 0.09
N GLU A 202 6.83 12.10 -0.27
CA GLU A 202 7.29 12.01 -1.65
C GLU A 202 6.26 11.34 -2.56
N ALA A 203 5.64 10.25 -2.11
CA ALA A 203 4.67 9.49 -2.90
C ALA A 203 3.43 10.29 -3.29
N VAL A 204 3.05 11.30 -2.49
CA VAL A 204 1.92 12.19 -2.76
C VAL A 204 2.34 13.53 -3.39
N GLY A 205 3.63 13.69 -3.73
CA GLY A 205 4.16 14.93 -4.30
C GLY A 205 4.28 16.08 -3.29
N GLY A 206 4.17 15.80 -1.99
CA GLY A 206 4.15 16.80 -0.91
C GLY A 206 5.47 17.54 -0.68
N LEU A 207 6.55 17.12 -1.35
CA LEU A 207 7.88 17.72 -1.24
C LEU A 207 8.26 18.63 -2.42
N GLY A 208 7.52 18.58 -3.53
CA GLY A 208 7.87 19.26 -4.77
C GLY A 208 9.02 18.56 -5.54
N SER A 209 8.78 18.21 -6.81
CA SER A 209 9.64 17.29 -7.58
C SER A 209 11.10 17.74 -7.76
N ALA A 210 11.38 19.04 -7.81
CA ALA A 210 12.73 19.57 -8.03
C ALA A 210 13.64 19.48 -6.79
N ALA A 211 13.09 19.21 -5.61
CA ALA A 211 13.83 19.25 -4.35
C ALA A 211 13.92 17.88 -3.64
N ASN A 212 13.32 16.82 -4.19
CA ASN A 212 13.23 15.53 -3.48
C ASN A 212 14.61 14.97 -3.14
N ASP A 213 15.54 14.94 -4.08
CA ASP A 213 16.88 14.38 -3.83
C ASP A 213 17.67 15.21 -2.83
N ALA A 214 17.71 16.53 -3.00
CA ALA A 214 18.35 17.43 -2.05
C ALA A 214 17.71 17.36 -0.64
N SER A 215 16.39 17.24 -0.57
CA SER A 215 15.66 17.10 0.71
C SER A 215 15.96 15.76 1.38
N PHE A 216 16.12 14.69 0.58
CA PHE A 216 16.50 13.39 1.09
C PHE A 216 17.94 13.41 1.64
N ASP A 217 18.88 14.02 0.92
CA ASP A 217 20.27 14.16 1.36
C ASP A 217 20.37 14.97 2.66
N VAL A 218 19.59 16.04 2.79
CA VAL A 218 19.47 16.82 4.02
C VAL A 218 18.89 15.96 5.15
N LEU A 219 17.82 15.20 4.92
CA LEU A 219 17.24 14.30 5.91
C LEU A 219 18.28 13.28 6.41
N MET A 220 19.00 12.63 5.50
CA MET A 220 20.01 11.64 5.84
C MET A 220 21.17 12.25 6.63
N THR A 221 21.58 13.47 6.28
CA THR A 221 22.58 14.24 7.04
C THR A 221 22.08 14.58 8.45
N LEU A 222 20.81 14.97 8.60
CA LEU A 222 20.21 15.25 9.91
C LEU A 222 20.12 13.99 10.78
N LEU A 223 19.73 12.86 10.20
CA LEU A 223 19.67 11.58 10.91
C LEU A 223 21.06 11.12 11.36
N GLU A 224 22.05 11.19 10.47
CA GLU A 224 23.44 10.81 10.77
C GLU A 224 24.02 11.64 11.92
N ARG A 225 23.84 12.96 11.89
CA ARG A 225 24.30 13.87 12.95
C ARG A 225 23.49 13.79 14.24
N GLY A 226 22.20 13.46 14.13
CA GLY A 226 21.27 13.38 15.26
C GLY A 226 21.33 12.07 16.04
N LEU A 227 21.94 11.03 15.47
CA LEU A 227 22.28 9.79 16.16
C LEU A 227 23.50 10.03 17.07
N VAL A 228 23.28 10.76 18.16
CA VAL A 228 24.29 11.04 19.19
C VAL A 228 24.21 9.95 20.27
N PRO A 229 25.34 9.39 20.75
CA PRO A 229 25.38 8.25 21.68
C PRO A 229 24.55 8.39 22.96
N GLU A 230 24.39 9.60 23.50
CA GLU A 230 23.46 9.91 24.60
C GLU A 230 23.11 11.41 24.53
N PRO A 231 21.88 11.83 24.86
CA PRO A 231 21.67 13.18 25.35
C PRO A 231 22.41 13.29 26.70
N GLN A 232 23.26 14.30 26.87
CA GLN A 232 23.86 14.57 28.17
C GLN A 232 22.75 14.74 29.23
N PRO A 233 22.89 14.18 30.45
CA PRO A 233 21.98 14.50 31.55
C PRO A 233 21.96 16.03 31.73
N GLY A 234 20.84 16.66 31.40
CA GLY A 234 20.72 18.13 31.35
C GLY A 234 20.46 18.74 29.96
N THR A 235 20.28 17.93 28.90
CA THR A 235 19.85 18.44 27.60
C THR A 235 18.43 19.02 27.74
N ARG A 236 18.38 20.35 27.81
CA ARG A 236 17.24 21.23 28.08
C ARG A 236 15.92 20.72 27.51
N GLU A 237 14.92 20.72 28.38
CA GLU A 237 13.50 20.87 28.06
C GLU A 237 13.34 21.84 26.87
N LEU A 238 12.91 21.36 25.71
CA LEU A 238 12.46 22.22 24.61
C LEU A 238 11.16 22.89 25.08
N ARG A 239 11.28 23.96 25.88
CA ARG A 239 10.15 24.81 26.21
C ARG A 239 9.77 25.57 24.96
N LEU A 240 8.61 25.23 24.40
CA LEU A 240 7.91 25.94 23.32
C LEU A 240 7.91 27.48 23.49
N ALA A 241 8.00 27.98 24.73
CA ALA A 241 8.16 29.40 25.05
C ALA A 241 9.35 30.10 24.38
N ALA A 242 10.40 29.38 23.93
CA ALA A 242 11.55 29.98 23.28
C ALA A 242 11.36 30.24 21.76
N LEU A 243 10.28 29.73 21.15
CA LEU A 243 10.07 29.82 19.70
C LEU A 243 9.29 31.07 19.26
N GLY A 244 8.80 31.89 20.21
CA GLY A 244 8.13 33.16 19.89
C GLY A 244 6.93 33.05 18.96
N LEU A 245 6.29 31.87 18.89
CA LEU A 245 5.11 31.67 18.04
C LEU A 245 3.89 32.27 18.73
N PRO A 246 3.09 33.10 18.05
CA PRO A 246 1.89 33.68 18.64
C PRO A 246 0.86 32.57 18.86
N GLU A 247 0.32 32.51 20.09
CA GLU A 247 -0.83 31.63 20.37
C GLU A 247 -2.01 32.07 19.50
N ARG A 248 -2.58 31.13 18.76
CA ARG A 248 -3.85 31.28 18.05
C ARG A 248 -4.85 30.31 18.61
#